data_AF-A0A1V0PST2-F1
#
_entry.id   AF-A0A1V0PST2-F1
#
_cell.length_a   1.000
_cell.length_b   1.000
_cell.length_c   1.000
_cell.angle_alpha   90.00
_cell.angle_beta   90.00
_cell.angle_gamma   90.00
#
_symmetry.space_group_name_H-M   'P 1'
#
loop_
_entity.id
_entity.type
_entity.pdbx_description
1 polymer ?
#
loop_
_entity_poly.entity_id
_entity_poly.type
_entity_poly.pdbx_seq_one_letter_code
_entity_poly.pdbx_strand_id
1 'polypeptide(L)'
;MTRNPIFAKAAAAADHMRDMGYDVSITTHPTSYGNSAYVTVSICSSGIKGQRGFRLSDHDVGDRRKALDDWPTIIDGSDVTVADLIDILTVDIARLDRLGDEALAREEVRAARRAEAEAKAEAEKAARRAEEAAHIERLKVWLAANCPEYDSLNKTNKTKVRKRANQELYGEK
;
A
#
# COMPACT_ATOMS: atom_id res chain seq x y z
N MET A 1 47.20 11.50 9.19
CA MET A 1 46.54 10.17 9.24
C MET A 1 46.03 9.87 7.86
N THR A 2 46.69 8.97 7.13
CA THR A 2 46.20 8.47 5.83
C THR A 2 44.90 7.70 6.10
N ARG A 3 43.78 8.20 5.56
CA ARG A 3 42.50 7.47 5.60
C ARG A 3 42.72 6.12 4.92
N ASN A 4 42.19 5.04 5.52
CA ASN A 4 42.25 3.70 4.93
C ASN A 4 41.72 3.75 3.48
N PRO A 5 42.40 3.11 2.51
CA PRO A 5 42.01 3.13 1.09
C PRO A 5 40.56 2.71 0.85
N ILE A 6 39.98 1.80 1.65
CA ILE A 6 38.57 1.40 1.47
C ILE A 6 37.59 2.55 1.72
N PHE A 7 37.91 3.47 2.64
CA PHE A 7 37.05 4.62 2.91
C PHE A 7 37.09 5.62 1.77
N ALA A 8 38.26 5.80 1.16
CA ALA A 8 38.40 6.65 -0.03
C ALA A 8 37.68 6.04 -1.24
N LYS A 9 37.79 4.73 -1.43
CA LYS A 9 37.12 4.00 -2.53
C LYS A 9 35.59 4.03 -2.38
N ALA A 10 35.09 3.78 -1.17
CA ALA A 10 33.66 3.88 -0.86
C ALA A 10 33.12 5.31 -1.02
N ALA A 11 33.88 6.33 -0.60
CA ALA A 11 33.52 7.72 -0.81
C ALA A 11 33.48 8.08 -2.30
N ALA A 12 34.46 7.63 -3.10
CA ALA A 12 34.48 7.89 -4.54
C ALA A 12 33.27 7.27 -5.26
N ALA A 13 32.90 6.03 -4.93
CA ALA A 13 31.68 5.41 -5.46
C ALA A 13 30.43 6.19 -5.01
N ALA A 14 30.35 6.57 -3.73
CA ALA A 14 29.23 7.34 -3.20
C ALA A 14 29.08 8.72 -3.88
N ASP A 15 30.18 9.44 -4.10
CA ASP A 15 30.18 10.74 -4.77
C ASP A 15 29.73 10.61 -6.23
N HIS A 16 30.19 9.58 -6.94
CA HIS A 16 29.71 9.29 -8.29
C HIS A 16 28.20 9.06 -8.34
N MET A 17 27.65 8.29 -7.39
CA MET A 17 26.22 8.04 -7.33
C MET A 17 25.43 9.31 -6.98
N ARG A 18 25.97 10.21 -6.14
CA ARG A 18 25.37 11.54 -5.87
C ARG A 18 25.32 12.39 -7.14
N ASP A 19 26.39 12.38 -7.94
CA ASP A 19 26.44 13.11 -9.20
C ASP A 19 25.41 12.58 -10.21
N MET A 20 25.07 11.30 -10.13
CA MET A 20 23.97 10.68 -10.90
C MET A 20 22.57 10.95 -10.31
N GLY A 21 22.46 11.72 -9.22
CA GLY A 21 21.18 12.11 -8.60
C GLY A 21 20.62 11.13 -7.58
N TYR A 22 21.41 10.16 -7.11
CA TYR A 22 20.99 9.27 -6.03
C TYR A 22 21.11 9.95 -4.65
N ASP A 23 20.22 9.57 -3.73
CA ASP A 23 20.41 9.83 -2.30
C ASP A 23 21.36 8.77 -1.73
N VAL A 24 22.42 9.19 -1.05
CA VAL A 24 23.54 8.32 -0.66
C VAL A 24 23.89 8.45 0.80
N SER A 25 23.78 7.33 1.53
CA SER A 25 24.24 7.16 2.90
C SER A 25 25.56 6.38 2.93
N ILE A 26 26.55 6.91 3.65
CA ILE A 26 27.82 6.24 3.91
C ILE A 26 28.09 6.17 5.41
N THR A 27 28.43 4.99 5.92
CA THR A 27 28.85 4.79 7.31
C THR A 27 30.15 4.01 7.37
N THR A 28 31.13 4.55 8.08
CA THR A 28 32.45 3.94 8.24
C THR A 28 32.61 3.37 9.65
N HIS A 29 33.07 2.14 9.75
CA HIS A 29 33.27 1.41 10.99
C HIS A 29 34.73 0.96 11.09
N PRO A 30 35.64 1.83 11.56
CA PRO A 30 36.99 1.42 11.92
C PRO A 30 36.96 0.58 13.20
N THR A 31 37.56 -0.60 13.19
CA THR A 31 37.69 -1.46 14.39
C THR A 31 39.11 -1.99 14.52
N SER A 32 39.47 -2.49 15.71
CA SER A 32 40.77 -3.14 15.95
C SER A 32 40.98 -4.42 15.12
N TYR A 33 39.91 -5.00 14.58
CA TYR A 33 39.94 -6.22 13.76
C TYR A 33 39.88 -5.94 12.25
N GLY A 34 39.78 -4.66 11.88
CA GLY A 34 39.76 -4.19 10.50
C GLY A 34 38.68 -3.12 10.25
N ASN A 35 38.67 -2.58 9.05
CA ASN A 35 37.84 -1.45 8.66
C ASN A 35 36.72 -1.91 7.74
N SER A 36 35.55 -1.25 7.85
CA SER A 36 34.47 -1.44 6.87
C SER A 36 33.77 -0.13 6.55
N ALA A 37 33.40 0.05 5.29
CA ALA A 37 32.51 1.11 4.82
C ALA A 37 31.20 0.48 4.34
N TYR A 38 30.08 1.06 4.72
CA TYR A 38 28.77 0.71 4.20
C TYR A 38 28.31 1.85 3.32
N VAL A 39 27.89 1.53 2.10
CA VAL A 39 27.31 2.50 1.16
C VAL A 39 25.94 2.00 0.78
N THR A 40 24.94 2.86 0.94
CA THR A 40 23.57 2.60 0.53
C THR A 40 23.11 3.77 -0.32
N VAL A 41 22.55 3.47 -1.48
CA VAL A 41 21.96 4.46 -2.37
C VAL A 41 20.47 4.22 -2.52
N SER A 42 19.72 5.29 -2.72
CA SER A 42 18.32 5.19 -3.10
C SER A 42 17.94 6.24 -4.12
N ILE A 43 16.95 5.91 -4.94
CA ILE A 43 16.36 6.80 -5.93
C ILE A 43 14.86 6.53 -5.97
N CYS A 44 14.07 7.58 -6.20
CA CYS A 44 12.64 7.45 -6.40
C CYS A 44 12.33 7.78 -7.86
N SER A 45 11.64 6.88 -8.55
CA SER A 45 11.13 7.12 -9.90
C SER A 45 9.69 6.63 -9.98
N SER A 46 8.82 7.43 -10.59
CA SER A 46 7.40 7.09 -10.76
C SER A 46 6.69 6.66 -9.46
N GLY A 47 7.08 7.29 -8.33
CA GLY A 47 6.54 6.99 -7.00
C GLY A 47 7.08 5.70 -6.35
N ILE A 48 7.98 4.96 -7.03
CA ILE A 48 8.60 3.74 -6.53
C ILE A 48 10.03 4.04 -6.08
N LYS A 49 10.36 3.63 -4.85
CA LYS A 49 11.71 3.73 -4.30
C LYS A 49 12.54 2.50 -4.66
N GLY A 50 13.66 2.70 -5.34
CA GLY A 50 14.71 1.70 -5.51
C GLY A 50 15.84 1.91 -4.50
N GLN A 51 16.42 0.82 -4.01
CA GLN A 51 17.53 0.85 -3.07
C GLN A 51 18.55 -0.24 -3.36
N ARG A 52 19.83 0.11 -3.26
CA ARG A 52 20.99 -0.78 -3.37
C ARG A 52 22.06 -0.38 -2.37
N GLY A 53 22.95 -1.31 -2.05
CA GLY A 53 24.05 -1.03 -1.14
C GLY A 53 25.09 -2.14 -1.15
N PHE A 54 26.21 -1.87 -0.50
CA PHE A 54 27.25 -2.85 -0.21
C PHE A 54 27.97 -2.49 1.10
N ARG A 55 28.67 -3.47 1.64
CA ARG A 55 29.73 -3.28 2.63
C ARG A 55 31.09 -3.56 1.97
N LEU A 56 32.01 -2.60 2.01
CA LEU A 56 33.41 -2.79 1.59
C LEU A 56 34.29 -2.97 2.83
N SER A 57 35.09 -4.03 2.88
CA SER A 57 35.88 -4.44 4.04
C SER A 57 37.33 -4.71 3.65
N ASP A 58 38.32 -4.28 4.44
CA ASP A 58 39.75 -4.56 4.17
C ASP A 58 40.24 -5.92 4.72
N HIS A 59 39.34 -6.72 5.29
CA HIS A 59 39.66 -7.98 5.94
C HIS A 59 38.56 -9.02 5.71
N ASP A 60 39.00 -10.26 5.54
CA ASP A 60 38.17 -11.46 5.30
C ASP A 60 37.54 -12.02 6.59
N VAL A 61 37.95 -11.51 7.76
CA VAL A 61 37.36 -11.93 9.04
C VAL A 61 35.94 -11.37 9.14
N GLY A 62 34.99 -12.12 8.57
CA GLY A 62 33.58 -11.93 8.78
C GLY A 62 33.30 -12.00 10.27
N ASP A 63 33.02 -10.84 10.88
CA ASP A 63 32.28 -10.82 12.13
C ASP A 63 31.01 -11.65 11.88
N ARG A 64 30.94 -12.86 12.44
CA ARG A 64 29.79 -13.77 12.26
C ARG A 64 28.47 -13.12 12.69
N ARG A 65 28.51 -12.02 13.45
CA ARG A 65 27.34 -11.19 13.78
C ARG A 65 26.80 -10.39 12.59
N LYS A 66 27.53 -10.31 11.47
CA LYS A 66 27.21 -9.53 10.26
C LYS A 66 26.73 -10.37 9.07
N ALA A 67 26.50 -11.66 9.26
CA ALA A 67 25.78 -12.51 8.29
C ALA A 67 24.30 -12.08 8.09
N LEU A 68 23.86 -11.03 8.80
CA LEU A 68 22.56 -10.39 8.74
C LEU A 68 22.60 -9.03 8.01
N ASP A 69 23.74 -8.63 7.45
CA ASP A 69 23.81 -7.39 6.67
C ASP A 69 22.91 -7.54 5.42
N ASP A 70 21.96 -6.62 5.22
CA ASP A 70 21.00 -6.63 4.09
C ASP A 70 21.69 -6.51 2.71
N TRP A 71 22.98 -6.15 2.71
CA TRP A 71 23.77 -5.85 1.54
C TRP A 71 25.00 -6.75 1.43
N PRO A 72 25.46 -7.08 0.21
CA PRO A 72 26.64 -7.90 0.00
C PRO A 72 27.87 -7.31 0.68
N THR A 73 28.69 -8.18 1.27
CA THR A 73 30.03 -7.83 1.76
C THR A 73 31.06 -8.10 0.68
N ILE A 74 31.85 -7.09 0.35
CA ILE A 74 32.93 -7.09 -0.63
C ILE A 74 34.24 -6.94 0.15
N ILE A 75 35.16 -7.87 -0.03
CA ILE A 75 36.51 -7.77 0.53
C ILE A 75 37.37 -6.97 -0.45
N ASP A 76 37.94 -5.86 0.00
CA ASP A 76 38.74 -4.97 -0.82
C ASP A 76 40.07 -5.66 -1.20
N GLY A 77 40.20 -5.96 -2.48
CA GLY A 77 41.42 -6.45 -3.10
C GLY A 77 41.98 -5.47 -4.13
N SER A 78 43.10 -5.82 -4.75
CA SER A 78 43.68 -5.05 -5.86
C SER A 78 42.80 -5.02 -7.11
N ASP A 79 41.90 -5.99 -7.23
CA ASP A 79 40.97 -6.23 -8.33
C ASP A 79 39.63 -5.51 -8.17
N VAL A 80 39.27 -5.07 -6.95
CA VAL A 80 38.03 -4.32 -6.72
C VAL A 80 38.22 -2.86 -7.11
N THR A 81 37.52 -2.41 -8.14
CA THR A 81 37.58 -1.02 -8.61
C THR A 81 36.37 -0.20 -8.15
N VAL A 82 36.48 1.14 -8.24
CA VAL A 82 35.32 2.03 -7.99
C VAL A 82 34.19 1.75 -8.98
N ALA A 83 34.50 1.35 -10.22
CA ALA A 83 33.50 1.04 -11.23
C ALA A 83 32.66 -0.19 -10.85
N ASP A 84 33.29 -1.23 -10.29
CA ASP A 84 32.58 -2.43 -9.82
C ASP A 84 31.62 -2.07 -8.67
N LEU A 85 32.04 -1.18 -7.78
CA LEU A 85 31.21 -0.69 -6.68
C LEU A 85 30.02 0.14 -7.18
N ILE A 86 30.22 0.96 -8.22
CA ILE A 86 29.14 1.74 -8.86
C ILE A 86 28.13 0.81 -9.52
N ASP A 87 28.57 -0.24 -10.20
CA ASP A 87 27.67 -1.21 -10.83
C ASP A 87 26.74 -1.87 -9.81
N ILE A 88 27.26 -2.26 -8.65
CA ILE A 88 26.47 -2.82 -7.54
C ILE A 88 25.43 -1.82 -6.99
N LEU A 89 25.77 -0.53 -6.96
CA LEU A 89 24.88 0.53 -6.48
C LEU A 89 23.84 0.96 -7.52
N THR A 90 24.06 0.69 -8.80
CA THR A 90 23.18 1.17 -9.87
C THR A 90 21.81 0.50 -9.78
N VAL A 91 20.76 1.33 -9.80
CA VAL A 91 19.38 0.88 -9.80
C VAL A 91 18.84 0.94 -11.23
N ASP A 92 18.13 -0.11 -11.66
CA ASP A 92 17.41 -0.12 -12.93
C ASP A 92 16.16 0.80 -12.84
N ILE A 93 16.34 2.07 -13.24
CA ILE A 93 15.29 3.08 -13.24
C ILE A 93 14.14 2.68 -14.17
N ALA A 94 14.43 2.10 -15.33
CA ALA A 94 13.41 1.66 -16.28
C ALA A 94 12.51 0.57 -15.68
N ARG A 95 13.05 -0.28 -14.80
CA ARG A 95 12.25 -1.23 -14.02
C ARG A 95 11.37 -0.53 -12.98
N LEU A 96 11.87 0.49 -12.29
CA LEU A 96 11.05 1.27 -11.34
C LEU A 96 9.88 1.95 -12.06
N ASP A 97 10.11 2.53 -13.23
CA ASP A 97 9.07 3.17 -14.02
C ASP A 97 7.98 2.19 -14.44
N ARG A 98 8.35 1.02 -14.97
CA ARG A 98 7.37 -0.04 -15.29
C ARG A 98 6.52 -0.43 -14.07
N LEU A 99 7.14 -0.53 -12.89
CA LEU A 99 6.42 -0.85 -11.64
C LEU A 99 5.49 0.29 -11.21
N GLY A 100 5.90 1.54 -11.42
CA GLY A 100 5.07 2.73 -11.17
C GLY A 100 3.83 2.75 -12.06
N ASP A 101 4.01 2.52 -13.37
CA ASP A 101 2.92 2.44 -14.35
C ASP A 101 1.94 1.32 -14.02
N GLU A 102 2.45 0.13 -13.66
CA GLU A 102 1.60 -0.97 -13.22
C GLU A 102 0.82 -0.66 -11.94
N ALA A 103 1.43 0.06 -11.00
CA ALA A 103 0.78 0.47 -9.76
C ALA A 103 -0.36 1.46 -10.04
N LEU A 104 -0.11 2.45 -10.91
CA LEU A 104 -1.11 3.41 -11.34
C LEU A 104 -2.29 2.71 -12.03
N ALA A 105 -2.02 1.81 -12.98
CA ALA A 105 -3.06 1.07 -13.69
C ALA A 105 -3.91 0.20 -12.73
N ARG A 106 -3.28 -0.42 -11.72
CA ARG A 106 -4.00 -1.20 -10.69
C ARG A 106 -4.87 -0.31 -9.81
N GLU A 107 -4.42 0.90 -9.49
CA GLU A 107 -5.21 1.85 -8.72
C GLU A 107 -6.44 2.32 -9.50
N GLU A 108 -6.29 2.66 -10.77
CA GLU A 108 -7.40 3.05 -11.64
C GLU A 108 -8.47 1.95 -11.72
N VAL A 109 -8.05 0.69 -11.92
CA VAL A 109 -8.98 -0.46 -11.93
C VAL A 109 -9.67 -0.62 -10.56
N ARG A 110 -8.96 -0.42 -9.44
CA ARG A 110 -9.55 -0.49 -8.10
C ARG A 110 -10.52 0.68 -7.85
N ALA A 111 -10.22 1.88 -8.34
CA ALA A 111 -11.09 3.05 -8.22
C ALA A 111 -12.38 2.83 -9.03
N ALA A 112 -12.28 2.35 -10.26
CA ALA A 112 -13.44 2.02 -11.08
C ALA A 112 -14.34 0.96 -10.42
N ARG A 113 -13.76 -0.11 -9.87
CA ARG A 113 -14.51 -1.15 -9.14
C ARG A 113 -15.20 -0.62 -7.88
N ARG A 114 -14.56 0.32 -7.16
CA ARG A 114 -15.18 0.98 -5.99
C ARG A 114 -16.38 1.82 -6.40
N ALA A 115 -16.24 2.63 -7.46
CA ALA A 115 -17.34 3.44 -7.99
C ALA A 115 -18.52 2.57 -8.45
N GLU A 116 -18.26 1.45 -9.14
CA GLU A 116 -19.30 0.50 -9.54
C GLU A 116 -20.01 -0.13 -8.33
N ALA A 117 -19.27 -0.55 -7.32
CA ALA A 117 -19.84 -1.14 -6.11
C ALA A 117 -20.69 -0.12 -5.33
N GLU A 118 -20.24 1.13 -5.23
CA GLU A 118 -21.00 2.23 -4.61
C GLU A 118 -22.29 2.52 -5.38
N ALA A 119 -22.22 2.63 -6.71
CA ALA A 119 -23.39 2.84 -7.55
C ALA A 119 -24.42 1.70 -7.39
N LYS A 120 -23.96 0.44 -7.34
CA LYS A 120 -24.83 -0.71 -7.12
C LYS A 120 -25.47 -0.67 -5.73
N ALA A 121 -24.70 -0.35 -4.69
CA ALA A 121 -25.21 -0.25 -3.33
C ALA A 121 -26.24 0.89 -3.18
N GLU A 122 -26.03 2.01 -3.88
CA GLU A 122 -26.98 3.12 -3.89
C GLU A 122 -28.27 2.76 -4.63
N ALA A 123 -28.15 2.09 -5.78
CA ALA A 123 -29.30 1.57 -6.53
C ALA A 123 -30.13 0.57 -5.69
N GLU A 124 -29.47 -0.34 -4.96
CA GLU A 124 -30.15 -1.29 -4.07
C GLU A 124 -30.87 -0.58 -2.91
N LYS A 125 -30.22 0.40 -2.28
CA LYS A 125 -30.85 1.23 -1.24
C LYS A 125 -32.06 2.00 -1.78
N ALA A 126 -31.95 2.56 -2.99
CA ALA A 126 -33.04 3.27 -3.64
C ALA A 126 -34.21 2.33 -3.97
N ALA A 127 -33.93 1.13 -4.49
CA ALA A 127 -34.95 0.11 -4.75
C ALA A 127 -35.68 -0.29 -3.47
N ARG A 128 -34.95 -0.58 -2.39
CA ARG A 128 -35.55 -0.93 -1.09
C ARG A 128 -36.42 0.19 -0.53
N ARG A 129 -35.98 1.45 -0.64
CA ARG A 129 -36.78 2.62 -0.22
C ARG A 129 -38.05 2.76 -1.05
N ALA A 130 -37.98 2.52 -2.36
CA ALA A 130 -39.13 2.55 -3.25
C ALA A 130 -40.13 1.44 -2.91
N GLU A 131 -39.65 0.22 -2.64
CA GLU A 131 -40.49 -0.90 -2.19
C GLU A 131 -41.17 -0.60 -0.84
N GLU A 132 -40.42 -0.07 0.13
CA GLU A 132 -40.95 0.32 1.44
C GLU A 132 -42.01 1.43 1.31
N ALA A 133 -41.77 2.44 0.48
CA ALA A 133 -42.74 3.49 0.20
C ALA A 133 -44.01 2.94 -0.45
N ALA A 134 -43.87 2.07 -1.46
CA ALA A 134 -45.00 1.41 -2.09
C ALA A 134 -45.78 0.52 -1.10
N HIS A 135 -45.08 -0.16 -0.20
CA HIS A 135 -45.68 -0.97 0.85
C HIS A 135 -46.52 -0.11 1.81
N ILE A 136 -45.97 1.01 2.27
CA ILE A 136 -46.66 1.98 3.14
C ILE A 136 -47.93 2.52 2.46
N GLU A 137 -47.85 2.91 1.19
CA GLU A 137 -49.01 3.44 0.46
C GLU A 137 -50.11 2.40 0.31
N ARG A 138 -49.78 1.14 -0.03
CA ARG A 138 -50.76 0.05 -0.07
C ARG A 138 -51.42 -0.20 1.29
N LEU A 139 -50.65 -0.13 2.37
CA LEU A 139 -51.20 -0.26 3.72
C LEU A 139 -52.16 0.88 4.06
N LYS A 140 -51.83 2.13 3.73
CA LYS A 140 -52.73 3.27 3.96
C LYS A 140 -54.06 3.08 3.24
N VAL A 141 -54.01 2.68 1.96
CA VAL A 141 -55.22 2.43 1.16
C VAL A 141 -56.07 1.31 1.78
N TRP A 142 -55.44 0.19 2.17
CA TRP A 142 -56.16 -0.91 2.82
C TRP A 142 -56.78 -0.50 4.16
N LEU A 143 -56.03 0.24 5.00
CA LEU A 143 -56.51 0.70 6.30
C LEU A 143 -57.69 1.64 6.15
N ALA A 144 -57.63 2.60 5.23
CA ALA A 144 -58.74 3.50 4.95
C ALA A 144 -60.01 2.77 4.49
N ALA A 145 -59.87 1.68 3.73
CA ALA A 145 -61.00 0.90 3.23
C ALA A 145 -61.58 -0.09 4.27
N ASN A 146 -60.75 -0.67 5.14
CA ASN A 146 -61.14 -1.80 6.00
C ASN A 146 -61.18 -1.48 7.49
N CYS A 147 -60.57 -0.38 7.94
CA CYS A 147 -60.59 0.09 9.32
C CYS A 147 -60.49 1.64 9.35
N PRO A 148 -61.55 2.36 8.95
CA PRO A 148 -61.56 3.83 8.89
C PRO A 148 -61.22 4.51 10.22
N GLU A 149 -61.52 3.83 11.34
CA GLU A 149 -61.24 4.29 12.70
C GLU A 149 -59.80 4.01 13.16
N TYR A 150 -58.92 3.51 12.29
CA TYR A 150 -57.57 3.06 12.64
C TYR A 150 -56.80 4.06 13.52
N ASP A 151 -56.87 5.35 13.21
CA ASP A 151 -56.13 6.38 13.94
C ASP A 151 -56.60 6.58 15.38
N SER A 152 -57.86 6.23 15.68
CA SER A 152 -58.44 6.27 17.02
C SER A 152 -58.08 5.07 17.89
N LEU A 153 -57.52 4.00 17.31
CA LEU A 153 -57.16 2.79 18.04
C LEU A 153 -55.95 2.99 18.96
N ASN A 154 -55.94 2.27 20.07
CA ASN A 154 -54.76 2.18 20.93
C ASN A 154 -53.60 1.41 20.23
N LYS A 155 -52.38 1.57 20.75
CA LYS A 155 -51.15 1.00 20.16
C LYS A 155 -51.22 -0.53 19.95
N THR A 156 -51.83 -1.25 20.89
CA THR A 156 -51.95 -2.72 20.82
C THR A 156 -52.88 -3.13 19.68
N ASN A 157 -54.01 -2.46 19.52
CA ASN A 157 -54.98 -2.73 18.46
C ASN A 157 -54.45 -2.27 17.09
N LYS A 158 -53.76 -1.12 17.01
CA LYS A 158 -53.08 -0.68 15.79
C LYS A 158 -52.08 -1.71 15.27
N THR A 159 -51.32 -2.34 16.17
CA THR A 159 -50.37 -3.41 15.81
C THR A 159 -51.08 -4.64 15.26
N LYS A 160 -52.18 -5.08 15.89
CA LYS A 160 -52.97 -6.23 15.42
C LYS A 160 -53.59 -5.99 14.05
N VAL A 161 -54.20 -4.82 13.84
CA VAL A 161 -54.80 -4.43 12.55
C VAL A 161 -53.74 -4.34 11.47
N ARG A 162 -52.57 -3.75 11.76
CA ARG A 162 -51.46 -3.67 10.79
C ARG A 162 -50.90 -5.06 10.43
N LYS A 163 -50.81 -5.98 11.39
CA LYS A 163 -50.39 -7.36 11.14
C LYS A 163 -51.38 -8.08 10.23
N ARG A 164 -52.69 -7.92 10.47
CA ARG A 164 -53.75 -8.46 9.61
C ARG A 164 -53.69 -7.88 8.20
N ALA A 165 -53.53 -6.56 8.07
CA ALA A 165 -53.37 -5.89 6.79
C ALA A 165 -52.19 -6.44 5.99
N ASN A 166 -51.04 -6.65 6.64
CA ASN A 166 -49.87 -7.26 6.00
C ASN A 166 -50.12 -8.70 5.55
N GLN A 167 -50.78 -9.50 6.38
CA GLN A 167 -51.12 -10.89 6.05
C GLN A 167 -52.07 -10.97 4.84
N GLU A 168 -53.06 -10.08 4.76
CA GLU A 168 -54.01 -10.04 3.64
C GLU A 168 -53.41 -9.45 2.35
N LEU A 169 -52.54 -8.44 2.44
CA LEU A 169 -51.92 -7.79 1.29
C LEU A 169 -50.73 -8.56 0.70
N TYR A 170 -49.96 -9.27 1.53
CA TYR A 170 -48.67 -9.85 1.13
C TYR A 170 -48.53 -11.35 1.44
N GLY A 171 -49.50 -11.96 2.12
CA GLY A 171 -49.46 -13.39 2.44
C GLY A 171 -48.36 -13.77 3.44
N GLU A 172 -47.77 -12.80 4.15
CA GLU A 172 -46.81 -13.06 5.23
C GLU A 172 -47.48 -13.87 6.34
N LYS A 173 -47.07 -15.14 6.52
CA LYS A 173 -47.51 -16.01 7.63
C LYS A 173 -46.78 -15.64 8.93
#